data_AF-A0A2U0D6D0-F1
#
_entry.id   AF-A0A2U0D6D0-F1
#
_cell.length_a   1.000
_cell.length_b   1.000
_cell.length_c   1.000
_cell.angle_alpha   90.00
_cell.angle_beta   90.00
_cell.angle_gamma   90.00
#
_symmetry.space_group_name_H-M   'P 1'
#
loop_
_entity.id
_entity.type
_entity.pdbx_description
1 polymer ?
#
loop_
_entity_poly.entity_id
_entity_poly.type
_entity_poly.pdbx_seq_one_letter_code
_entity_poly.pdbx_strand_id
1 'polypeptide(L)'
;MNTQLKVKKSHELVSARYSFSLIEIRLFTMIVSLIDDRDEDFKNYKIPVKNIIETFQIKSKKIYAELNQLTSSMLKKIITIPIKEDNIEKEIKTTLVSSFKYAVDGRGSLEVSFHPILKPYLLQLKNKYLMYDIKNILKISSGHSIRMYELLKSYE
;
A
#
# COMPACT_ATOMS: atom_id res chain seq x y z
N MET A 1 -14.28 10.60 5.66
CA MET A 1 -14.00 9.28 6.28
C MET A 1 -13.62 9.49 7.74
N ASN A 2 -14.44 9.07 8.69
CA ASN A 2 -14.25 9.32 10.14
C ASN A 2 -13.61 8.15 10.91
N THR A 3 -13.10 7.14 10.20
CA THR A 3 -12.49 5.95 10.79
C THR A 3 -10.97 6.12 10.89
N GLN A 4 -10.39 5.77 12.03
CA GLN A 4 -8.94 5.72 12.22
C GLN A 4 -8.38 4.55 11.39
N LEU A 5 -7.79 4.84 10.22
CA LEU A 5 -7.20 3.82 9.35
C LEU A 5 -5.74 3.62 9.75
N LYS A 6 -5.47 2.49 10.42
CA LYS A 6 -4.12 2.13 10.87
C LYS A 6 -3.36 1.43 9.76
N VAL A 7 -2.12 1.84 9.56
CA VAL A 7 -1.18 1.22 8.61
C VAL A 7 -0.15 0.47 9.42
N LYS A 8 0.09 -0.79 9.07
CA LYS A 8 1.12 -1.63 9.67
C LYS A 8 2.07 -2.19 8.62
N LYS A 9 3.38 -2.16 8.88
CA LYS A 9 4.41 -2.71 7.98
C LYS A 9 5.57 -3.27 8.78
N SER A 10 6.13 -4.40 8.38
CA SER A 10 7.39 -4.87 8.97
C SER A 10 8.55 -3.91 8.67
N HIS A 11 9.62 -3.98 9.45
CA HIS A 11 10.80 -3.15 9.23
C HIS A 11 11.46 -3.40 7.86
N GLU A 12 11.49 -4.65 7.41
CA GLU A 12 12.00 -5.04 6.09
C GLU A 12 11.22 -4.38 4.97
N LEU A 13 9.88 -4.30 5.09
CA LEU A 13 9.04 -3.63 4.10
C LEU A 13 9.18 -2.10 4.17
N VAL A 14 9.38 -1.53 5.36
CA VAL A 14 9.72 -0.11 5.51
C VAL A 14 11.03 0.21 4.80
N SER A 15 12.03 -0.67 4.91
CA SER A 15 13.35 -0.52 4.27
C SER A 15 13.39 -0.98 2.80
N ALA A 16 12.28 -1.50 2.27
CA ALA A 16 12.22 -1.99 0.89
C ALA A 16 12.45 -0.88 -0.14
N ARG A 17 13.05 -1.26 -1.28
CA ARG A 17 13.31 -0.34 -2.39
C ARG A 17 12.22 -0.46 -3.43
N TYR A 18 11.61 0.67 -3.77
CA TYR A 18 10.60 0.77 -4.82
C TYR A 18 10.47 2.21 -5.32
N SER A 19 10.03 2.38 -6.57
CA SER A 19 9.80 3.69 -7.20
C SER A 19 8.32 3.90 -7.49
N PHE A 20 7.60 4.37 -6.47
CA PHE A 20 6.18 4.69 -6.55
C PHE A 20 6.03 6.21 -6.61
N SER A 21 5.13 6.68 -7.48
CA SER A 21 4.65 8.06 -7.46
C SER A 21 3.86 8.34 -6.18
N LEU A 22 3.63 9.62 -5.86
CA LEU A 22 2.87 10.01 -4.68
C LEU A 22 1.48 9.35 -4.61
N ILE A 23 0.77 9.31 -5.73
CA ILE A 23 -0.58 8.71 -5.78
C ILE A 23 -0.53 7.19 -5.58
N GLU A 24 0.49 6.52 -6.11
CA GLU A 24 0.72 5.08 -5.90
C GLU A 24 1.09 4.79 -4.44
N ILE A 25 1.91 5.63 -3.79
CA ILE A 25 2.23 5.49 -2.35
C ILE A 25 0.97 5.66 -1.50
N ARG A 26 0.12 6.64 -1.82
CA ARG A 26 -1.13 6.87 -1.11
C ARG A 26 -2.10 5.70 -1.28
N LEU A 27 -2.24 5.19 -2.51
CA LEU A 27 -3.07 4.01 -2.76
C LEU A 27 -2.50 2.76 -2.08
N PHE A 28 -1.19 2.50 -2.20
CA PHE A 28 -0.49 1.45 -1.44
C PHE A 28 -0.87 1.50 0.04
N THR A 29 -0.74 2.69 0.64
CA THR A 29 -0.94 2.87 2.09
C THR A 29 -2.40 2.66 2.47
N MET A 30 -3.32 3.15 1.63
CA MET A 30 -4.74 2.95 1.84
C MET A 30 -5.14 1.47 1.72
N ILE A 31 -4.59 0.72 0.77
CA ILE A 31 -4.86 -0.72 0.65
C ILE A 31 -4.31 -1.46 1.87
N VAL A 32 -3.08 -1.16 2.30
CA VAL A 32 -2.49 -1.76 3.52
C VAL A 32 -3.34 -1.47 4.75
N SER A 33 -3.95 -0.30 4.86
CA SER A 33 -4.81 0.03 6.00
C SER A 33 -6.12 -0.75 6.10
N LEU A 34 -6.47 -1.54 5.08
CA LEU A 34 -7.67 -2.39 5.07
C LEU A 34 -7.43 -3.77 5.68
N ILE A 35 -6.17 -4.14 5.90
CA ILE A 35 -5.79 -5.39 6.56
C ILE A 35 -6.25 -5.28 8.02
N ASP A 36 -7.13 -6.20 8.44
CA ASP A 36 -7.59 -6.29 9.82
C ASP A 36 -6.60 -7.13 10.63
N ASP A 37 -6.43 -6.80 11.91
CA ASP A 37 -5.54 -7.54 12.81
C ASP A 37 -5.96 -9.00 13.03
N ARG A 38 -7.23 -9.31 12.72
CA ARG A 38 -7.81 -10.65 12.81
C ARG A 38 -7.78 -11.40 11.48
N ASP A 39 -7.28 -10.80 10.41
CA ASP A 39 -7.16 -11.50 9.13
C ASP A 39 -6.08 -12.58 9.26
N GLU A 40 -6.46 -13.85 9.11
CA GLU A 40 -5.52 -14.99 9.09
C GLU A 40 -4.83 -15.15 7.73
N ASP A 41 -5.49 -14.66 6.66
CA ASP A 41 -5.00 -14.64 5.29
C ASP A 41 -5.42 -13.33 4.59
N PHE A 42 -4.71 -12.96 3.52
CA PHE A 42 -5.15 -11.91 2.63
C PHE A 42 -6.46 -12.29 1.95
N LYS A 43 -7.47 -11.47 2.17
CA LYS A 43 -8.75 -11.50 1.44
C LYS A 43 -8.72 -10.56 0.23
N ASN A 44 -9.82 -10.54 -0.52
CA ASN A 44 -10.06 -9.48 -1.49
C ASN A 44 -10.51 -8.22 -0.75
N TYR A 45 -9.70 -7.17 -0.83
CA TYR A 45 -9.98 -5.89 -0.20
C TYR A 45 -10.76 -5.00 -1.16
N LYS A 46 -11.71 -4.22 -0.63
CA LYS A 46 -12.55 -3.33 -1.45
C LYS A 46 -12.43 -1.89 -0.99
N ILE A 47 -12.24 -1.00 -1.96
CA ILE A 47 -12.17 0.44 -1.74
C ILE A 47 -13.24 1.10 -2.60
N PRO A 48 -14.21 1.82 -2.02
CA PRO A 48 -15.12 2.63 -2.80
C PRO A 48 -14.36 3.63 -3.68
N VAL A 49 -14.65 3.66 -4.98
CA VAL A 49 -13.96 4.58 -5.91
C VAL A 49 -14.12 6.04 -5.47
N LYS A 50 -15.28 6.38 -4.88
CA LYS A 50 -15.53 7.69 -4.27
C LYS A 50 -14.47 8.07 -3.22
N ASN A 51 -14.05 7.13 -2.38
CA ASN A 51 -13.04 7.37 -1.35
C ASN A 51 -11.65 7.62 -1.97
N ILE A 52 -11.31 6.92 -3.06
CA ILE A 52 -10.09 7.16 -3.84
C ILE A 52 -10.09 8.60 -4.37
N ILE A 53 -11.20 9.01 -4.98
CA ILE A 53 -11.35 10.34 -5.57
C ILE A 53 -11.22 11.44 -4.52
N GLU A 54 -11.93 11.30 -3.40
CA GLU A 54 -11.88 12.26 -2.30
C GLU A 54 -10.49 12.35 -1.67
N THR A 55 -9.84 11.20 -1.45
CA THR A 55 -8.52 11.14 -0.80
C THR A 55 -7.41 11.65 -1.71
N PHE A 56 -7.49 11.38 -3.02
CA PHE A 56 -6.45 11.74 -3.98
C PHE A 56 -6.74 13.02 -4.76
N GLN A 57 -7.89 13.68 -4.49
CA GLN A 57 -8.33 14.89 -5.16
C GLN A 57 -8.36 14.75 -6.69
N ILE A 58 -8.74 13.56 -7.17
CA ILE A 58 -8.88 13.24 -8.60
C ILE A 58 -10.03 14.05 -9.20
N LYS A 59 -9.82 14.62 -10.40
CA LYS A 59 -10.88 15.38 -11.10
C LYS A 59 -11.88 14.44 -11.74
N SER A 60 -13.18 14.64 -11.49
CA SER A 60 -14.22 13.64 -11.79
C SER A 60 -14.37 13.25 -13.26
N LYS A 61 -14.00 14.12 -14.21
CA LYS A 61 -14.21 13.86 -15.66
C LYS A 61 -13.27 12.80 -16.25
N LYS A 62 -12.23 12.34 -15.53
CA LYS A 62 -11.23 11.39 -16.03
C LYS A 62 -11.00 10.17 -15.11
N ILE A 63 -11.90 9.93 -14.16
CA ILE A 63 -11.74 8.88 -13.13
C ILE A 63 -11.38 7.51 -13.73
N TYR A 64 -12.08 7.06 -14.78
CA TYR A 64 -11.80 5.77 -15.40
C TYR A 64 -10.38 5.68 -15.95
N ALA A 65 -9.98 6.67 -16.76
CA ALA A 65 -8.65 6.70 -17.37
C ALA A 65 -7.55 6.78 -16.29
N GLU A 66 -7.77 7.59 -15.25
CA GLU A 66 -6.84 7.74 -14.14
C GLU A 66 -6.72 6.47 -13.29
N LEU A 67 -7.84 5.81 -12.96
CA LEU A 67 -7.83 4.53 -12.27
C LEU A 67 -7.12 3.47 -13.10
N ASN A 68 -7.43 3.36 -14.39
CA ASN A 68 -6.82 2.38 -15.27
C ASN A 68 -5.30 2.59 -15.38
N GLN A 69 -4.86 3.83 -15.55
CA GLN A 69 -3.45 4.17 -15.57
C GLN A 69 -2.77 3.86 -14.22
N LEU A 70 -3.42 4.21 -13.12
CA LEU A 70 -2.92 3.98 -11.76
C LEU A 70 -2.77 2.48 -11.45
N THR A 71 -3.82 1.67 -11.69
CA THR A 71 -3.77 0.23 -11.44
C THR A 71 -2.76 -0.46 -12.34
N SER A 72 -2.69 -0.07 -13.62
CA SER A 72 -1.72 -0.61 -14.57
C SER A 72 -0.28 -0.26 -14.19
N SER A 73 -0.05 0.96 -13.69
CA SER A 73 1.26 1.39 -13.22
C SER A 73 1.65 0.63 -11.95
N MET A 74 0.74 0.48 -10.98
CA MET A 74 0.98 -0.27 -9.74
C MET A 74 1.32 -1.74 -9.98
N LEU A 75 0.65 -2.42 -10.91
CA LEU A 75 0.95 -3.82 -11.25
C LEU A 75 2.36 -4.00 -11.83
N LYS A 76 2.96 -2.96 -12.40
CA LYS A 76 4.34 -2.96 -12.93
C LYS A 76 5.38 -2.62 -11.87
N LYS A 77 4.98 -2.26 -10.65
CA LYS A 77 5.92 -1.86 -9.60
C LYS A 77 6.50 -3.06 -8.89
N ILE A 78 7.82 -3.19 -9.00
CA ILE A 78 8.61 -4.14 -8.22
C ILE A 78 8.99 -3.49 -6.89
N ILE A 79 8.74 -4.22 -5.81
CA ILE A 79 9.24 -4.00 -4.46
C ILE A 79 10.38 -4.97 -4.24
N THR A 80 11.54 -4.43 -3.88
CA THR A 80 12.71 -5.23 -3.52
C THR A 80 12.91 -5.16 -2.01
N ILE A 81 12.70 -6.27 -1.32
CA ILE A 81 12.80 -6.40 0.13
C ILE A 81 14.15 -7.03 0.48
N PRO A 82 15.05 -6.31 1.16
CA PRO A 82 16.29 -6.92 1.68
C PRO A 82 15.94 -7.83 2.85
N ILE A 83 16.53 -9.04 2.85
CA ILE A 83 16.34 -10.03 3.91
C ILE A 83 17.67 -10.71 4.22
N LYS A 84 17.78 -11.25 5.43
CA LYS A 84 18.92 -12.07 5.84
C LYS A 84 18.42 -13.46 6.23
N GLU A 85 18.88 -14.47 5.51
CA GLU A 85 18.54 -15.88 5.73
C GLU A 85 19.83 -16.69 5.77
N ASP A 86 19.98 -17.55 6.77
CA ASP A 86 21.18 -18.41 6.95
C ASP A 86 22.50 -17.62 6.96
N ASN A 87 22.48 -16.42 7.56
CA ASN A 87 23.58 -15.45 7.56
C ASN A 87 24.00 -14.92 6.18
N ILE A 88 23.18 -15.14 5.14
CA ILE A 88 23.39 -14.66 3.78
C ILE A 88 22.41 -13.52 3.50
N GLU A 89 22.93 -12.41 2.97
CA GLU A 89 22.13 -11.30 2.46
C GLU A 89 21.43 -11.75 1.17
N LYS A 90 20.09 -11.65 1.14
CA LYS A 90 19.27 -11.99 -0.03
C LYS A 90 18.26 -10.87 -0.31
N GLU A 91 17.63 -10.94 -1.47
CA GLU A 91 16.59 -10.00 -1.88
C GLU A 91 15.36 -10.73 -2.40
N ILE A 92 14.19 -10.35 -1.90
CA ILE A 92 12.91 -10.73 -2.50
C ILE A 92 12.49 -9.63 -3.47
N LYS A 93 12.16 -10.01 -4.71
CA LYS A 93 11.53 -9.12 -5.69
C LYS A 93 10.10 -9.55 -5.91
N THR A 94 9.15 -8.66 -5.66
CA THR A 94 7.72 -8.96 -5.79
C THR A 94 6.91 -7.71 -6.15
N THR A 95 5.62 -7.87 -6.45
CA THR A 95 4.67 -6.76 -6.57
C THR A 95 3.89 -6.60 -5.26
N LEU A 96 3.32 -5.41 -5.00
CA LEU A 96 2.40 -5.24 -3.86
C LEU A 96 1.16 -6.11 -4.02
N VAL A 97 0.58 -6.03 -5.21
CA VAL A 97 -0.72 -6.58 -5.55
C VAL A 97 -0.56 -7.59 -6.67
N SER A 98 -1.37 -8.64 -6.62
CA SER A 98 -1.50 -9.64 -7.66
C SER A 98 -2.58 -9.28 -8.67
N SER A 99 -3.62 -8.54 -8.26
CA SER A 99 -4.67 -8.10 -9.17
C SER A 99 -5.42 -6.86 -8.68
N PHE A 100 -6.05 -6.18 -9.65
CA PHE A 100 -7.08 -5.17 -9.44
C PHE A 100 -8.32 -5.55 -10.26
N LYS A 101 -9.52 -5.33 -9.70
CA LYS A 101 -10.79 -5.49 -10.42
C LYS A 101 -11.72 -4.34 -10.07
N TYR A 102 -12.28 -3.68 -11.08
CA TYR A 102 -13.19 -2.54 -10.90
C TYR A 102 -14.13 -2.42 -12.10
N ALA A 103 -15.23 -1.67 -11.95
CA ALA A 103 -16.15 -1.43 -13.05
C ALA A 103 -15.52 -0.47 -14.08
N VAL A 104 -15.63 -0.81 -15.37
CA VAL A 104 -15.04 -0.04 -16.49
C VAL A 104 -15.66 1.36 -16.60
N ASP A 105 -16.82 1.60 -16.01
CA ASP A 105 -17.44 2.93 -15.93
C ASP A 105 -16.93 3.77 -14.73
N GLY A 106 -15.97 3.25 -13.96
CA GLY A 106 -15.39 3.91 -12.79
C GLY A 106 -16.33 3.96 -11.57
N ARG A 107 -17.44 3.21 -11.57
CA ARG A 107 -18.37 3.14 -10.44
C ARG A 107 -18.03 2.00 -9.49
N GLY A 108 -18.67 2.02 -8.32
CA GLY A 108 -18.55 0.95 -7.33
C GLY A 108 -17.24 1.00 -6.56
N SER A 109 -16.53 -0.13 -6.52
CA SER A 109 -15.32 -0.31 -5.72
C SER A 109 -14.16 -0.86 -6.56
N LEU A 110 -12.96 -0.43 -6.20
CA LEU A 110 -11.72 -1.08 -6.58
C LEU A 110 -11.51 -2.28 -5.65
N GLU A 111 -11.54 -3.48 -6.22
CA GLU A 111 -11.17 -4.72 -5.54
C GLU A 111 -9.67 -4.99 -5.77
N VAL A 112 -8.98 -5.39 -4.71
CA VAL A 112 -7.52 -5.57 -4.69
C VAL A 112 -7.17 -6.90 -4.02
N SER A 113 -6.26 -7.64 -4.64
CA SER A 113 -5.64 -8.83 -4.04
C SER A 113 -4.15 -8.57 -3.83
N PHE A 114 -3.63 -8.84 -2.63
CA PHE A 114 -2.20 -8.75 -2.35
C PHE A 114 -1.43 -9.90 -3.01
N HIS A 115 -0.13 -9.70 -3.21
CA HIS A 115 0.75 -10.82 -3.53
C HIS A 115 1.00 -11.67 -2.25
N PRO A 116 0.77 -13.00 -2.26
CA PRO A 116 0.85 -13.84 -1.05
C PRO A 116 2.20 -13.81 -0.32
N ILE A 117 3.30 -13.58 -1.04
CA ILE A 117 4.64 -13.46 -0.45
C ILE A 117 4.74 -12.30 0.56
N LEU A 118 3.82 -11.34 0.52
CA LEU A 118 3.80 -10.20 1.44
C LEU A 118 3.17 -10.49 2.80
N LYS A 119 2.61 -11.71 3.02
CA LYS A 119 1.99 -12.09 4.30
C LYS A 119 2.88 -11.83 5.52
N PRO A 120 4.17 -12.23 5.54
CA PRO A 120 5.04 -11.99 6.69
C PRO A 120 5.31 -10.50 6.95
N TYR A 121 5.10 -9.66 5.95
CA TYR A 121 5.50 -8.24 5.95
C TYR A 121 4.34 -7.28 6.20
N LEU A 122 3.10 -7.77 6.19
CA LEU A 122 1.89 -6.98 6.33
C LEU A 122 0.85 -7.58 7.29
N LEU A 123 0.79 -8.91 7.43
CA LEU A 123 -0.25 -9.61 8.22
C LEU A 123 0.36 -10.33 9.43
N GLN A 124 1.36 -11.17 9.21
CA GLN A 124 2.01 -11.94 10.28
C GLN A 124 3.18 -11.17 10.90
N LEU A 125 2.92 -9.92 11.26
CA LEU A 125 3.91 -9.01 11.81
C LEU A 125 4.36 -9.50 13.19
N LYS A 126 5.65 -9.83 13.31
CA LYS A 126 6.31 -10.13 14.59
C LYS A 126 6.57 -8.82 15.37
N ASN A 127 7.11 -8.93 16.59
CA ASN A 127 7.24 -7.87 17.60
C ASN A 127 7.54 -6.44 17.10
N LYS A 128 8.56 -6.24 16.25
CA LYS A 128 8.93 -4.89 15.77
C LYS A 128 8.34 -4.62 14.39
N TYR A 129 7.36 -3.73 14.33
CA TYR A 129 6.75 -3.26 13.09
C TYR A 129 6.36 -1.79 13.22
N LEU A 130 6.32 -1.09 12.09
CA LEU A 130 5.84 0.28 12.00
C LEU A 130 4.31 0.31 12.12
N MET A 131 3.77 1.20 12.95
CA MET A 131 2.34 1.51 13.00
C MET A 131 2.09 3.02 12.98
N TYR A 132 1.17 3.48 12.12
CA TYR A 132 0.72 4.89 12.12
C TYR A 132 -0.70 5.04 11.55
N ASP A 133 -1.34 6.19 11.79
CA ASP A 133 -2.62 6.56 11.15
C ASP A 133 -2.35 7.16 9.77
N ILE A 134 -3.04 6.69 8.72
CA ILE A 134 -2.89 7.17 7.35
C ILE A 134 -2.94 8.71 7.24
N LYS A 135 -3.71 9.39 8.11
CA LYS A 135 -3.82 10.86 8.15
C LYS A 135 -2.47 11.56 8.30
N ASN A 136 -1.48 10.90 8.92
CA ASN A 136 -0.14 11.44 9.10
C ASN A 136 0.58 11.64 7.77
N ILE A 137 0.31 10.79 6.77
CA ILE A 137 0.95 10.89 5.44
C ILE A 137 0.12 11.68 4.44
N LEU A 138 -1.20 11.84 4.65
CA LEU A 138 -2.09 12.52 3.70
C LEU A 138 -1.72 13.99 3.50
N LYS A 139 -1.14 14.64 4.51
CA LYS A 139 -0.69 16.04 4.45
C LYS A 139 0.67 16.21 3.76
N ILE A 140 1.39 15.12 3.51
CA ILE A 140 2.72 15.14 2.90
C ILE A 140 2.56 15.12 1.36
N SER A 141 3.20 16.08 0.69
CA SER A 141 3.12 16.28 -0.76
C SER A 141 4.24 15.59 -1.55
N SER A 142 5.21 14.98 -0.87
CA SER A 142 6.35 14.30 -1.50
C SER A 142 6.40 12.83 -1.09
N GLY A 143 6.50 11.94 -2.09
CA GLY A 143 6.66 10.51 -1.85
C GLY A 143 7.92 10.19 -1.03
N HIS A 144 9.02 10.90 -1.29
CA HIS A 144 10.26 10.76 -0.52
C HIS A 144 10.07 11.18 0.95
N SER A 145 9.33 12.26 1.20
CA SER A 145 9.02 12.70 2.56
C SER A 145 8.15 11.70 3.31
N ILE A 146 7.22 11.02 2.62
CA ILE A 146 6.46 9.90 3.22
C ILE A 146 7.41 8.75 3.59
N ARG A 147 8.33 8.36 2.70
CA ARG A 147 9.30 7.29 2.98
C ARG A 147 10.22 7.65 4.15
N MET A 148 10.67 8.90 4.22
CA MET A 148 11.48 9.39 5.35
C MET A 148 10.69 9.36 6.67
N TYR A 149 9.43 9.81 6.64
CA TYR A 149 8.54 9.72 7.79
C TYR A 149 8.39 8.27 8.29
N GLU A 150 8.11 7.32 7.40
CA GLU A 150 7.98 5.91 7.76
C GLU A 150 9.27 5.33 8.34
N LEU A 151 10.41 5.68 7.75
CA LEU A 151 11.72 5.23 8.23
C LEU A 151 12.00 5.75 9.64
N LEU A 152 11.85 7.07 9.87
CA LEU A 152 12.07 7.68 11.18
C LEU A 152 11.11 7.10 12.23
N LYS A 153 9.83 6.96 11.88
CA LYS A 153 8.81 6.40 12.77
C LYS A 153 9.07 4.93 13.12
N SER A 154 9.81 4.20 12.29
CA SER A 154 10.18 2.79 12.57
C SER A 154 11.28 2.62 13.61
N TYR A 155 11.97 3.70 14.00
CA TYR A 155 12.97 3.72 15.08
C TYR A 155 12.42 4.17 16.43
N GLU A 156 11.15 4.60 16.49
CA GLU A 156 10.42 4.83 17.75
C GLU A 156 9.98 3.50 18.38
#